data_AF-A0A6H0A5J0-F1
#
_entry.id   AF-A0A6H0A5J0-F1
#
_cell.length_a   1.000
_cell.length_b   1.000
_cell.length_c   1.000
_cell.angle_alpha   90.00
_cell.angle_beta   90.00
_cell.angle_gamma   90.00
#
_symmetry.space_group_name_H-M   'P 1'
#
loop_
_entity.id
_entity.type
_entity.pdbx_description
1 polymer ?
#
loop_
_entity_poly.entity_id
_entity_poly.type
_entity_poly.pdbx_seq_one_letter_code
_entity_poly.pdbx_strand_id
1 'polypeptide(L)' 'MAELKNGTDDNESVLYDEACRIIGQCCLMLASNDAETHRDQLVYQLKRLHWKFMVETDVSHTGILFAIEQLATARDDKFG' A
#
# COMPACT_ATOMS: atom_id res chain seq x y z
N MET A 1 13.78 -6.67 35.41
CA MET A 1 14.38 -6.28 34.11
C MET A 1 13.23 -6.08 33.15
N ALA A 2 12.95 -4.84 32.77
CA ALA A 2 11.94 -4.56 31.76
C ALA A 2 12.60 -4.77 30.39
N GLU A 3 12.11 -5.75 29.64
CA GLU A 3 12.52 -5.95 28.25
C GLU A 3 11.96 -4.78 27.44
N LEU A 4 12.86 -3.91 26.99
CA LEU A 4 12.58 -2.88 25.98
C LEU A 4 12.23 -3.61 24.67
N LYS A 5 10.95 -3.91 24.47
CA LYS A 5 10.43 -4.33 23.16
C LYS A 5 10.44 -3.12 22.23
N ASN A 6 11.54 -3.04 21.49
CA ASN A 6 11.63 -2.72 20.07
C ASN A 6 10.61 -1.71 19.49
N GLY A 7 10.91 -0.41 19.57
CA GLY A 7 10.13 0.64 18.89
C GLY A 7 10.17 0.61 17.35
N THR A 8 10.84 -0.38 16.75
CA THR A 8 10.97 -0.56 15.30
C THR A 8 9.86 -1.46 14.72
N ASP A 9 9.45 -2.50 15.46
CA ASP A 9 8.37 -3.43 15.06
C ASP A 9 7.01 -2.71 14.99
N ASP A 10 6.74 -1.81 15.95
CA ASP A 10 5.46 -1.12 16.04
C ASP A 10 5.24 -0.16 14.86
N ASN A 11 6.30 0.50 14.38
CA ASN A 11 6.21 1.44 13.25
C ASN A 11 6.02 0.71 11.91
N GLU A 12 6.68 -0.42 11.70
CA GLU A 12 6.49 -1.24 10.49
C GLU A 12 5.09 -1.87 10.48
N SER A 13 4.60 -2.34 11.64
CA SER A 13 3.22 -2.82 11.79
C SER A 13 2.20 -1.73 11.46
N VAL A 14 2.40 -0.50 11.94
CA VAL A 14 1.50 0.63 11.65
C VAL A 14 1.50 0.96 10.15
N LEU A 15 2.67 0.95 9.49
CA LEU A 15 2.77 1.21 8.06
C LEU A 15 2.10 0.09 7.23
N TYR A 16 2.23 -1.16 7.66
CA TYR A 16 1.59 -2.30 7.03
C TYR A 16 0.07 -2.26 7.19
N ASP A 17 -0.44 -1.92 8.39
CA ASP A 17 -1.87 -1.76 8.64
C ASP A 17 -2.48 -0.61 7.81
N GLU A 18 -1.74 0.50 7.70
CA GLU A 18 -2.13 1.62 6.84
C GLU A 18 -2.19 1.19 5.35
N ALA A 19 -1.19 0.48 4.86
CA ALA A 19 -1.20 -0.04 3.50
C ALA A 19 -2.34 -1.04 3.25
N CYS A 20 -2.61 -1.95 4.21
CA CYS A 20 -3.75 -2.85 4.16
C CYS A 20 -5.08 -2.08 4.06
N ARG A 21 -5.24 -1.02 4.87
CA ARG A 21 -6.42 -0.16 4.83
C ARG A 21 -6.58 0.52 3.46
N ILE A 22 -5.52 1.10 2.91
CA ILE A 22 -5.55 1.79 1.61
C ILE A 22 -5.86 0.81 0.48
N ILE A 23 -5.24 -0.37 0.48
CA ILE A 23 -5.53 -1.43 -0.50
C ILE A 23 -6.98 -1.88 -0.38
N GLY A 24 -7.49 -2.10 0.83
CA GLY A 24 -8.89 -2.45 1.08
C GLY A 24 -9.86 -1.40 0.53
N GLN A 25 -9.56 -0.11 0.66
CA GLN A 25 -10.34 0.96 0.05
C GLN A 25 -10.29 0.93 -1.49
N CYS A 26 -9.14 0.60 -2.09
CA CYS A 26 -9.04 0.40 -3.53
C CYS A 26 -9.88 -0.80 -4.00
N CYS A 27 -9.84 -1.93 -3.29
CA CYS A 27 -10.69 -3.09 -3.57
C CYS A 27 -12.18 -2.73 -3.50
N LEU A 28 -12.60 -2.03 -2.44
CA LEU A 28 -13.98 -1.58 -2.29
C LEU A 28 -14.41 -0.67 -3.44
N MET A 29 -13.55 0.27 -3.85
CA MET A 29 -13.80 1.16 -4.97
C MET A 29 -13.97 0.38 -6.28
N LEU A 30 -13.09 -0.59 -6.57
CA LEU A 30 -13.18 -1.42 -7.78
C LEU A 30 -14.45 -2.28 -7.78
N ALA A 31 -14.71 -3.00 -6.69
CA ALA A 31 -15.91 -3.84 -6.55
C ALA A 31 -17.21 -3.02 -6.68
N SER A 32 -17.23 -1.80 -6.13
CA SER A 32 -18.39 -0.90 -6.25
C SER A 32 -18.63 -0.40 -7.68
N ASN A 33 -17.63 -0.49 -8.56
CA ASN A 33 -17.72 -0.13 -9.97
C ASN A 33 -17.80 -1.36 -10.89
N ASP A 34 -18.08 -2.55 -10.35
CA ASP A 34 -18.10 -3.83 -11.07
C ASP A 34 -16.79 -4.11 -11.84
N ALA A 35 -15.67 -3.60 -11.31
CA ALA A 35 -14.35 -3.76 -11.91
C ALA A 35 -13.58 -4.91 -11.26
N GLU A 36 -12.81 -5.65 -12.07
CA GLU A 36 -11.98 -6.75 -11.58
C GLU A 36 -10.90 -6.26 -10.62
N THR A 37 -10.70 -7.03 -9.55
CA THR A 37 -9.64 -6.79 -8.57
C THR A 37 -8.49 -7.74 -8.83
N HIS A 38 -7.50 -7.27 -9.57
CA HIS A 38 -6.22 -7.96 -9.75
C HIS A 38 -5.06 -7.03 -9.38
N ARG A 39 -3.90 -7.63 -9.14
CA ARG A 39 -2.70 -6.95 -8.63
C ARG A 39 -2.30 -5.72 -9.45
N ASP A 40 -2.21 -5.85 -10.76
CA ASP A 40 -1.84 -4.73 -11.64
C ASP A 40 -2.85 -3.57 -11.60
N GLN A 41 -4.15 -3.88 -11.49
CA GLN A 41 -5.20 -2.88 -11.34
C GLN A 41 -5.07 -2.15 -10.01
N LEU A 42 -4.77 -2.86 -8.92
CA LEU A 42 -4.52 -2.24 -7.61
C LEU A 42 -3.29 -1.32 -7.67
N VAL A 43 -2.18 -1.76 -8.27
CA VAL A 43 -0.98 -0.93 -8.45
C VAL A 43 -1.31 0.33 -9.26
N TYR A 44 -2.10 0.21 -10.32
CA TYR A 44 -2.54 1.37 -11.11
C TYR A 44 -3.37 2.36 -10.28
N GLN A 45 -4.37 1.87 -9.51
CA GLN A 45 -5.19 2.74 -8.67
C GLN A 45 -4.38 3.41 -7.56
N LEU A 46 -3.43 2.70 -6.95
CA LEU A 46 -2.54 3.24 -5.92
C LEU A 46 -1.61 4.34 -6.49
N LYS A 47 -1.01 4.12 -7.67
CA LYS A 47 -0.21 5.17 -8.35
C LYS A 47 -1.05 6.40 -8.66
N ARG A 48 -2.29 6.21 -9.14
CA ARG A 48 -3.22 7.31 -9.39
C ARG A 48 -3.61 8.05 -8.11
N LEU A 49 -3.83 7.34 -7.01
CA LEU A 49 -4.12 7.91 -5.70
C LEU A 49 -2.94 8.72 -5.16
N HIS A 50 -1.73 8.16 -5.22
CA HIS A 50 -0.50 8.83 -4.80
C HIS A 50 -0.27 10.13 -5.57
N TRP A 51 -0.43 10.09 -6.90
CA TRP A 51 -0.34 11.29 -7.74
C TRP A 51 -1.34 12.38 -7.31
N LYS A 52 -2.61 12.04 -7.10
CA LYS A 52 -3.62 13.01 -6.65
C LYS A 52 -3.27 13.62 -5.30
N PHE A 53 -2.84 12.78 -4.35
CA PHE A 53 -2.42 13.25 -3.03
C PHE A 53 -1.25 14.22 -3.13
N MET A 54 -0.22 13.91 -3.93
CA MET A 54 0.91 14.81 -4.14
C MET A 54 0.48 16.15 -4.77
N VAL A 55 -0.40 16.12 -5.78
CA VAL A 55 -0.91 17.36 -6.41
C VAL A 55 -1.66 18.24 -5.41
N GLU A 56 -2.41 17.64 -4.49
CA GLU A 56 -3.23 18.37 -3.50
C GLU A 56 -2.43 18.87 -2.30
N THR A 57 -1.37 18.17 -1.92
CA THR A 57 -0.67 18.40 -0.64
C THR A 57 0.79 18.82 -0.78
N ASP A 58 1.37 18.71 -1.98
CA ASP A 58 2.81 18.86 -2.26
C ASP A 58 3.71 17.91 -1.43
N VAL A 59 3.14 16.83 -0.88
CA VAL A 59 3.83 15.85 -0.03
C VAL A 59 3.62 14.44 -0.57
N SER A 60 4.64 13.60 -0.44
CA SER A 60 4.54 12.17 -0.75
C SER A 60 3.96 11.39 0.43
N HIS A 61 2.97 10.53 0.16
CA HIS A 61 2.36 9.68 1.19
C HIS A 61 3.08 8.34 1.34
N THR A 62 3.75 8.12 2.48
CA THR A 62 4.54 6.91 2.75
C THR A 62 3.72 5.62 2.69
N GLY A 63 2.53 5.58 3.31
CA GLY A 63 1.65 4.38 3.25
C GLY A 63 1.23 3.97 1.83
N ILE A 64 0.97 4.93 0.92
CA ILE A 64 0.62 4.61 -0.47
C ILE A 64 1.85 4.07 -1.22
N LEU A 65 3.03 4.67 -1.03
CA LEU A 65 4.27 4.17 -1.63
C LEU A 65 4.59 2.76 -1.16
N PHE A 66 4.48 2.50 0.15
CA PHE A 66 4.68 1.18 0.72
C PHE A 66 3.70 0.16 0.12
N ALA A 67 2.41 0.50 0.01
CA ALA A 67 1.42 -0.37 -0.64
C ALA A 67 1.78 -0.69 -2.11
N ILE A 68 2.29 0.30 -2.86
CA ILE A 68 2.77 0.10 -4.24
C ILE A 68 3.96 -0.85 -4.25
N GLU A 69 4.93 -0.70 -3.35
CA GLU A 69 6.10 -1.57 -3.26
C GLU A 69 5.69 -3.01 -2.97
N GLN A 70 4.83 -3.25 -1.98
CA GLN A 70 4.35 -4.60 -1.67
C GLN A 70 3.67 -5.27 -2.88
N LEU A 71 2.89 -4.50 -3.65
CA LEU A 71 2.17 -5.02 -4.81
C LEU A 71 2.98 -4.97 -6.12
N ALA A 72 4.07 -4.24 -6.24
CA ALA A 72 4.87 -4.18 -7.48
C ALA A 72 6.02 -5.20 -7.49
N THR A 73 6.48 -5.66 -6.33
CA THR A 73 7.79 -6.35 -6.19
C THR A 73 7.80 -7.85 -6.48
N ALA A 74 6.67 -8.50 -6.83
CA ALA A 74 6.69 -9.94 -7.19
C ALA A 74 6.78 -10.16 -8.70
N ARG A 75 7.81 -9.56 -9.30
CA ARG A 75 8.42 -9.97 -10.57
C ARG A 75 9.92 -10.21 -10.41
N ASP A 76 10.32 -10.74 -9.26
CA ASP A 76 11.58 -11.47 -9.10
C ASP A 76 11.25 -12.90 -8.71
N ASP A 77 10.69 -13.62 -9.67
CA ASP A 77 10.53 -15.07 -9.66
C ASP A 77 11.94 -15.69 -9.71
N LYS A 78 12.63 -15.69 -8.57
CA LYS A 78 13.86 -16.47 -8.38
C LYS A 78 13.59 -17.92 -7.98
N PHE A 79 12.36 -18.40 -8.10
CA PHE A 79 12.03 -19.82 -8.03
C PHE A 79 10.91 -20.12 -9.03
N GLY A 80 11.30 -20.59 -10.21
CA GLY A 80 10.44 -21.36 -11.10
C GLY A 80 10.30 -22.82 -10.65
#